data_AF-A0A438F096-F1
#
_entry.id   AF-A0A438F096-F1
#
_cell.length_a   1.000
_cell.length_b   1.000
_cell.length_c   1.000
_cell.angle_alpha   90.00
_cell.angle_beta   90.00
_cell.angle_gamma   90.00
#
_symmetry.space_group_name_H-M   'P 1'
#
loop_
_entity.id
_entity.type
_entity.pdbx_description
1 polymer ?
#
loop_
_entity_poly.entity_id
_entity_poly.type
_entity_poly.pdbx_seq_one_letter_code
_entity_poly.pdbx_strand_id
1 'polypeptide(L)'
;MGGVGKTTLMKQVAEQAKQEKLFTTEVYIDVSWTRDSEKHQQGIAKIQQQIADMLGLEFKRKDESTRAVELKTRLKETECKVALTSRDLHILNNDMDAEKCFRIQQLTEEEAWSLFNMTIGGSLEKNLELRPIAMKVVEECEGLPIAIVTIAKALKGGNLTVWKNALEELRASAPPNIRGVNKNVSSCLEWSYKRLISVEVKSLLLFCGLLGDGDISLDDSLKYGMGLDLFDNIDSLEQAGDRVVGLVKILKTSSLLLDALADGHYYKIKKLFYYMLEI
;
A
#
# COMPACT_ATOMS: atom_id res chain seq x y z
N MET A 1 -13.00 4.83 1.41
CA MET A 1 -12.53 3.56 2.04
C MET A 1 -11.09 3.22 1.66
N GLY A 2 -10.27 2.71 2.58
CA GLY A 2 -8.91 2.21 2.30
C GLY A 2 -8.90 0.78 1.74
N GLY A 3 -7.82 0.35 1.08
CA GLY A 3 -7.65 -1.06 0.69
C GLY A 3 -8.39 -1.58 -0.55
N VAL A 4 -9.36 -0.81 -1.08
CA VAL A 4 -10.19 -1.16 -2.25
C VAL A 4 -9.46 -1.08 -3.62
N GLY A 5 -8.15 -0.82 -3.65
CA GLY A 5 -7.39 -0.82 -4.92
C GLY A 5 -7.40 0.46 -5.75
N LYS A 6 -7.88 1.62 -5.23
CA LYS A 6 -7.85 2.92 -5.95
C LYS A 6 -6.51 3.24 -6.62
N THR A 7 -5.41 3.12 -5.87
CA THR A 7 -4.05 3.40 -6.37
C THR A 7 -3.64 2.41 -7.45
N THR A 8 -4.00 1.12 -7.30
CA THR A 8 -3.74 0.09 -8.30
C THR A 8 -4.50 0.38 -9.59
N LEU A 9 -5.77 0.76 -9.50
CA LEU A 9 -6.58 1.13 -10.66
C LEU A 9 -6.00 2.35 -11.37
N MET A 10 -5.59 3.39 -10.63
CA MET A 10 -4.97 4.58 -11.22
C MET A 10 -3.69 4.25 -11.98
N LYS A 11 -2.86 3.34 -11.47
CA LYS A 11 -1.67 2.86 -12.18
C LYS A 11 -2.01 2.11 -13.47
N GLN A 12 -3.05 1.27 -13.45
CA GLN A 12 -3.50 0.55 -14.65
C GLN A 12 -4.08 1.49 -15.70
N VAL A 13 -4.89 2.48 -15.28
CA VAL A 13 -5.43 3.50 -16.18
C VAL A 13 -4.29 4.32 -16.82
N ALA A 14 -3.29 4.72 -16.03
CA ALA A 14 -2.12 5.44 -16.54
C ALA A 14 -1.33 4.58 -17.56
N GLU A 15 -1.09 3.32 -17.25
CA GLU A 15 -0.38 2.40 -18.16
C GLU A 15 -1.17 2.16 -19.46
N GLN A 16 -2.50 2.01 -19.38
CA GLN A 16 -3.35 1.85 -20.56
C GLN A 16 -3.37 3.12 -21.43
N ALA A 17 -3.49 4.30 -20.82
CA ALA A 17 -3.46 5.58 -21.55
C ALA A 17 -2.13 5.75 -22.32
N LYS A 18 -1.03 5.32 -21.71
CA LYS A 18 0.30 5.30 -22.34
C LYS A 18 0.35 4.40 -23.56
N GLN A 19 -0.15 3.17 -23.42
CA GLN A 19 -0.15 2.17 -24.49
C GLN A 19 -1.01 2.61 -25.67
N GLU A 20 -2.16 3.22 -25.38
CA GLU A 20 -3.08 3.77 -26.38
C GLU A 20 -2.63 5.15 -26.90
N LYS A 21 -1.55 5.73 -26.36
CA LYS A 21 -0.99 7.04 -26.72
C LYS A 21 -2.04 8.15 -26.66
N LEU A 22 -2.87 8.13 -25.62
CA LEU A 22 -3.96 9.10 -25.44
C LEU A 22 -3.44 10.50 -25.08
N PHE A 23 -2.23 10.59 -24.51
CA PHE A 23 -1.61 11.84 -24.11
C PHE A 23 -0.18 11.95 -24.64
N THR A 24 0.27 13.18 -24.88
CA THR A 24 1.66 13.49 -25.25
C THR A 24 2.60 13.45 -24.05
N THR A 25 2.07 13.76 -22.86
CA THR A 25 2.80 13.77 -21.60
C THR A 25 1.91 13.17 -20.51
N GLU A 26 2.43 12.20 -19.77
CA GLU A 26 1.72 11.52 -18.69
C GLU A 26 2.54 11.53 -17.41
N VAL A 27 1.85 11.71 -16.29
CA VAL A 27 2.49 11.92 -15.01
C VAL A 27 1.73 11.17 -13.93
N TYR A 28 2.47 10.37 -13.16
CA TYR A 28 1.96 9.76 -11.95
C TYR A 28 2.74 10.32 -10.75
N ILE A 29 2.04 10.96 -9.82
CA ILE A 29 2.61 11.51 -8.59
C ILE A 29 1.94 10.83 -7.40
N ASP A 30 2.72 10.20 -6.53
CA ASP A 30 2.25 9.73 -5.22
C ASP A 30 2.34 10.90 -4.24
N VAL A 31 1.20 11.31 -3.68
CA VAL A 31 1.13 12.37 -2.69
C VAL A 31 0.99 11.73 -1.31
N SER A 32 2.04 11.83 -0.49
CA SER A 32 2.03 11.44 0.91
C SER A 32 1.87 12.68 1.80
N TRP A 33 1.11 12.54 2.89
CA TRP A 33 0.91 13.59 3.88
C TRP A 33 1.86 13.37 5.05
N THR A 34 2.45 14.44 5.56
CA THR A 34 3.32 14.42 6.74
C THR A 34 2.91 15.52 7.72
N ARG A 35 3.01 15.25 9.03
CA ARG A 35 2.75 16.24 10.09
C ARG A 35 3.89 17.23 10.29
N ASP A 36 5.07 16.91 9.75
CA ASP A 36 6.24 17.77 9.75
C ASP A 36 6.05 18.90 8.75
N SER A 37 5.94 20.14 9.24
CA SER A 37 5.63 21.31 8.43
C SER A 37 6.70 21.63 7.38
N GLU A 38 7.99 21.36 7.68
CA GLU A 38 9.08 21.56 6.74
C GLU A 38 9.03 20.51 5.63
N LYS A 39 8.86 19.24 6.00
CA LYS A 39 8.70 18.16 5.01
C LYS A 39 7.43 18.32 4.18
N HIS A 40 6.37 18.89 4.75
CA HIS A 40 5.14 19.21 4.02
C HIS A 40 5.38 20.27 2.94
N GLN A 41 6.02 21.39 3.30
CA GLN A 41 6.37 22.44 2.33
C GLN A 41 7.36 21.94 1.26
N GLN A 42 8.35 21.12 1.67
CA GLN A 42 9.25 20.46 0.72
C GLN A 42 8.50 19.51 -0.22
N GLY A 43 7.51 18.78 0.30
CA GLY A 43 6.64 17.89 -0.49
C GLY A 43 5.86 18.66 -1.55
N ILE A 44 5.20 19.76 -1.18
CA ILE A 44 4.49 20.62 -2.13
C ILE A 44 5.47 21.18 -3.16
N ALA A 45 6.62 21.68 -2.71
CA ALA A 45 7.64 22.22 -3.59
C ALA A 45 8.13 21.19 -4.61
N LYS A 46 8.34 19.94 -4.18
CA LYS A 46 8.77 18.84 -5.04
C LYS A 46 7.69 18.47 -6.07
N ILE A 47 6.44 18.38 -5.64
CA ILE A 47 5.31 18.10 -6.55
C ILE A 47 5.19 19.20 -7.60
N GLN A 48 5.25 20.47 -7.18
CA GLN A 48 5.19 21.61 -8.10
C GLN A 48 6.33 21.57 -9.12
N GLN A 49 7.56 21.27 -8.68
CA GLN A 49 8.71 21.16 -9.57
C GLN A 49 8.58 20.01 -10.56
N GLN A 50 8.15 18.82 -10.11
CA GLN A 50 7.95 17.68 -10.99
C GLN A 50 6.94 18.00 -12.11
N ILE A 51 5.82 18.65 -11.78
CA ILE A 51 4.84 19.06 -12.79
C ILE A 51 5.44 20.10 -13.74
N ALA A 52 6.20 21.06 -13.23
CA ALA A 52 6.81 22.12 -14.05
C ALA A 52 7.82 21.55 -15.06
N ASP A 53 8.71 20.67 -14.63
CA ASP A 53 9.70 20.00 -15.47
C ASP A 53 9.03 19.27 -16.65
N MET A 54 7.89 18.63 -16.39
CA MET A 54 7.12 17.89 -17.40
C MET A 54 6.38 18.79 -18.39
N LEU A 55 5.98 19.98 -17.96
CA LEU A 55 5.34 20.98 -18.80
C LEU A 55 6.36 21.86 -19.55
N GLY A 56 7.66 21.64 -19.33
CA GLY A 56 8.73 22.51 -19.81
C GLY A 56 8.63 23.94 -19.25
N LEU A 57 8.10 24.07 -18.03
CA LEU A 57 7.92 25.35 -17.35
C LEU A 57 9.10 25.59 -16.40
N GLU A 58 9.78 26.72 -16.58
CA GLU A 58 10.73 27.22 -15.59
C GLU A 58 10.05 28.22 -14.67
N PHE A 59 10.13 27.96 -13.37
CA PHE A 59 9.58 28.87 -12.37
C PHE A 59 10.40 30.15 -12.27
N LYS A 60 9.73 31.30 -12.26
CA LYS A 60 10.41 32.59 -12.12
C LYS A 60 10.76 32.91 -10.67
N ARG A 61 10.04 32.32 -9.71
CA ARG A 61 10.22 32.54 -8.27
C ARG A 61 10.20 31.23 -7.49
N LYS A 62 10.77 31.28 -6.28
CA LYS A 62 10.92 30.11 -5.40
C LYS A 62 9.76 29.90 -4.42
N ASP A 63 8.90 30.90 -4.23
CA ASP A 63 7.79 30.78 -3.28
C ASP A 63 6.67 29.88 -3.81
N GLU A 64 6.04 29.13 -2.90
CA GLU A 64 5.03 28.12 -3.21
C GLU A 64 3.80 28.70 -3.93
N SER A 65 3.29 29.84 -3.45
CA SER A 65 2.09 30.48 -3.98
C SER A 65 2.29 30.95 -5.42
N THR A 66 3.43 31.57 -5.73
CA THR A 66 3.74 31.99 -7.11
C THR A 66 3.89 30.79 -8.03
N ARG A 67 4.60 29.74 -7.60
CA ARG A 67 4.72 28.49 -8.38
C ARG A 67 3.36 27.85 -8.67
N ALA A 68 2.45 27.85 -7.71
CA ALA A 68 1.08 27.37 -7.91
C ALA A 68 0.32 28.17 -8.97
N VAL A 69 0.46 29.52 -8.98
CA VAL A 69 -0.17 30.39 -9.98
C VAL A 69 0.43 30.19 -11.37
N GLU A 70 1.75 30.06 -11.48
CA GLU A 70 2.45 29.79 -12.73
C GLU A 70 2.05 28.42 -13.31
N LEU A 71 2.02 27.37 -12.47
CA LEU A 71 1.51 26.05 -12.86
C LEU A 71 0.06 26.10 -13.32
N LYS A 72 -0.81 26.75 -12.57
CA LYS A 72 -2.23 26.89 -12.94
C LYS A 72 -2.41 27.57 -14.28
N THR A 73 -1.60 28.59 -14.57
CA THR A 73 -1.62 29.28 -15.86
C THR A 73 -1.17 28.35 -16.99
N ARG A 74 -0.02 27.70 -16.81
CA ARG A 74 0.52 26.75 -17.80
C ARG A 74 -0.43 25.60 -18.08
N LEU A 75 -1.04 25.03 -17.04
CA LEU A 75 -2.02 23.94 -17.15
C LEU A 75 -3.30 24.36 -17.89
N LYS A 76 -3.68 25.63 -17.85
CA LYS A 76 -4.83 26.16 -18.61
C LYS A 76 -4.52 26.36 -20.10
N GLU A 77 -3.27 26.63 -20.43
CA GLU A 77 -2.81 26.76 -21.82
C GLU A 77 -2.67 25.40 -22.50
N THR A 78 -2.49 24.34 -21.72
CA THR A 78 -2.47 22.95 -22.21
C THR A 78 -3.85 22.31 -22.07
N GLU A 79 -4.25 21.48 -23.01
CA GLU A 79 -5.39 20.57 -22.80
C GLU A 79 -4.95 19.45 -21.84
N CYS A 80 -5.17 19.65 -20.53
CA CYS A 80 -4.74 18.73 -19.48
C CYS A 80 -5.94 18.04 -18.82
N LYS A 81 -5.77 16.75 -18.48
CA LYS A 81 -6.71 16.02 -17.61
C LYS A 81 -5.98 15.61 -16.34
N VAL A 82 -6.59 15.92 -15.19
CA VAL A 82 -6.05 15.55 -13.87
C VAL A 82 -6.96 14.49 -13.27
N ALA A 83 -6.36 13.37 -12.85
CA ALA A 83 -7.05 12.31 -12.14
C ALA A 83 -6.46 12.20 -10.73
N LEU A 84 -7.36 12.20 -9.74
CA LEU A 84 -7.02 12.20 -8.33
C LEU A 84 -7.67 10.98 -7.67
N THR A 85 -7.03 10.43 -6.66
CA THR A 85 -7.64 9.38 -5.83
C THR A 85 -7.68 9.82 -4.39
N SER A 86 -8.87 9.78 -3.78
CA SER A 86 -9.07 10.08 -2.37
C SER A 86 -9.85 8.98 -1.67
N ARG A 87 -9.67 8.86 -0.35
CA ARG A 87 -10.55 8.04 0.49
C ARG A 87 -11.81 8.78 0.91
N ASP A 88 -11.80 10.11 0.80
CA ASP A 88 -12.87 11.03 1.15
C ASP A 88 -13.45 11.65 -0.12
N LEU A 89 -14.76 11.45 -0.31
CA LEU A 89 -15.49 11.98 -1.45
C LEU A 89 -15.75 13.49 -1.32
N HIS A 90 -15.82 14.02 -0.09
CA HIS A 90 -16.04 15.43 0.15
C HIS A 90 -14.88 16.27 -0.40
N ILE A 91 -13.65 15.82 -0.15
CA ILE A 91 -12.43 16.46 -0.69
C ILE A 91 -12.48 16.51 -2.23
N LEU A 92 -12.89 15.42 -2.89
CA LEU A 92 -12.96 15.40 -4.35
C LEU A 92 -14.04 16.34 -4.90
N ASN A 93 -15.22 16.35 -4.27
CA ASN A 93 -16.36 17.12 -4.78
C ASN A 93 -16.28 18.61 -4.45
N ASN A 94 -15.83 18.97 -3.25
CA ASN A 94 -15.96 20.34 -2.74
C ASN A 94 -14.64 21.11 -2.67
N ASP A 95 -13.53 20.43 -2.38
CA ASP A 95 -12.22 21.11 -2.27
C ASP A 95 -11.50 21.12 -3.63
N MET A 96 -11.67 20.06 -4.41
CA MET A 96 -10.99 19.86 -5.70
C MET A 96 -11.89 20.08 -6.92
N ASP A 97 -13.19 20.33 -6.72
CA ASP A 97 -14.20 20.54 -7.78
C ASP A 97 -14.10 19.50 -8.92
N ALA A 98 -13.95 18.23 -8.57
CA ALA A 98 -13.77 17.17 -9.56
C ALA A 98 -15.02 17.01 -10.45
N GLU A 99 -14.83 17.13 -11.77
CA GLU A 99 -15.93 17.03 -12.75
C GLU A 99 -16.59 15.65 -12.76
N LYS A 100 -15.78 14.59 -12.61
CA LYS A 100 -16.25 13.20 -12.67
C LYS A 100 -15.66 12.38 -11.51
N CYS A 101 -16.54 11.80 -10.71
CA CYS A 101 -16.16 10.99 -9.56
C CYS A 101 -16.60 9.54 -9.75
N PHE A 102 -15.64 8.62 -9.72
CA PHE A 102 -15.87 7.18 -9.81
C PHE A 102 -15.69 6.55 -8.43
N ARG A 103 -16.79 6.07 -7.84
CA ARG A 103 -16.73 5.38 -6.54
C ARG A 103 -16.27 3.95 -6.75
N ILE A 104 -15.05 3.65 -6.29
CA ILE A 104 -14.53 2.27 -6.28
C ILE A 104 -15.15 1.51 -5.10
N GLN A 105 -15.88 0.45 -5.43
CA GLN A 105 -16.54 -0.43 -4.47
C GLN A 105 -15.63 -1.62 -4.10
N GLN A 106 -16.12 -2.47 -3.18
CA GLN A 106 -15.53 -3.78 -2.92
C GLN A 106 -15.69 -4.68 -4.17
N LEU A 107 -14.82 -5.67 -4.29
CA LEU A 107 -14.94 -6.71 -5.31
C LEU A 107 -16.21 -7.52 -5.08
N THR A 108 -16.83 -7.96 -6.17
CA THR A 108 -17.89 -8.98 -6.10
C THR A 108 -17.33 -10.31 -5.60
N GLU A 109 -18.20 -11.24 -5.20
CA GLU A 109 -17.77 -12.58 -4.77
C GLU A 109 -16.96 -13.31 -5.84
N GLU A 110 -17.37 -13.18 -7.11
CA GLU A 110 -16.70 -13.78 -8.26
C GLU A 110 -15.30 -13.17 -8.48
N GLU A 111 -15.20 -11.83 -8.44
CA GLU A 111 -13.93 -11.11 -8.57
C GLU A 111 -12.99 -11.41 -7.40
N ALA A 112 -13.53 -11.46 -6.17
CA ALA A 112 -12.79 -11.76 -4.97
C ALA A 112 -12.22 -13.18 -5.00
N TRP A 113 -13.05 -14.16 -5.38
CA TRP A 113 -12.63 -15.55 -5.55
C TRP A 113 -11.56 -15.68 -6.65
N SER A 114 -11.77 -15.03 -7.80
CA SER A 114 -10.81 -15.02 -8.91
C SER A 114 -9.45 -14.47 -8.48
N LEU A 115 -9.44 -13.31 -7.80
CA LEU A 115 -8.22 -12.71 -7.26
C LEU A 115 -7.52 -13.62 -6.25
N PHE A 116 -8.29 -14.25 -5.36
CA PHE A 116 -7.77 -15.18 -4.36
C PHE A 116 -7.11 -16.40 -5.02
N ASN A 117 -7.82 -17.05 -5.94
CA ASN A 117 -7.34 -18.25 -6.65
C ASN A 117 -6.11 -17.92 -7.51
N MET A 118 -6.09 -16.77 -8.18
CA MET A 118 -4.91 -16.30 -8.91
C MET A 118 -3.70 -16.12 -7.98
N THR A 119 -3.91 -15.54 -6.80
CA THR A 119 -2.82 -15.21 -5.85
C THR A 119 -2.09 -16.46 -5.32
N ILE A 120 -2.83 -17.54 -5.08
CA ILE A 120 -2.26 -18.82 -4.60
C ILE A 120 -1.69 -19.70 -5.72
N GLY A 121 -1.92 -19.36 -6.99
CA GLY A 121 -1.41 -20.08 -8.17
C GLY A 121 -2.41 -21.00 -8.87
N GLY A 122 -3.72 -20.75 -8.76
CA GLY A 122 -4.77 -21.43 -9.53
C GLY A 122 -5.02 -22.89 -9.16
N SER A 123 -4.44 -23.38 -8.06
CA SER A 123 -4.46 -24.80 -7.70
C SER A 123 -5.72 -25.24 -6.95
N LEU A 124 -6.57 -24.33 -6.48
CA LEU A 124 -7.74 -24.68 -5.66
C LEU A 124 -8.90 -25.25 -6.46
N GLU A 125 -9.01 -24.97 -7.76
CA GLU A 125 -10.08 -25.54 -8.58
C GLU A 125 -10.04 -27.07 -8.64
N LYS A 126 -8.84 -27.64 -8.50
CA LYS A 126 -8.62 -29.09 -8.52
C LYS A 126 -8.78 -29.75 -7.14
N ASN A 127 -8.84 -28.97 -6.06
CA ASN A 127 -8.93 -29.50 -4.70
C ASN A 127 -10.34 -29.31 -4.12
N LEU A 128 -11.16 -30.35 -4.30
CA LEU A 128 -12.59 -30.35 -3.91
C LEU A 128 -12.81 -30.22 -2.39
N GLU A 129 -11.85 -30.62 -1.56
CA GLU A 129 -11.97 -30.53 -0.10
C GLU A 129 -11.57 -29.15 0.44
N LEU A 130 -10.55 -28.52 -0.16
CA LEU A 130 -10.10 -27.18 0.24
C LEU A 130 -11.02 -26.07 -0.27
N ARG A 131 -11.62 -26.24 -1.45
CA ARG A 131 -12.42 -25.20 -2.10
C ARG A 131 -13.54 -24.62 -1.21
N PRO A 132 -14.39 -25.43 -0.54
CA PRO A 132 -15.45 -24.89 0.32
C PRO A 132 -14.92 -24.08 1.51
N ILE A 133 -13.75 -24.45 2.04
CA ILE A 133 -13.13 -23.72 3.16
C ILE A 133 -12.51 -22.43 2.66
N ALA A 134 -11.84 -22.46 1.51
CA ALA A 134 -11.28 -21.29 0.87
C ALA A 134 -12.36 -20.26 0.51
N MET A 135 -13.53 -20.68 0.02
CA MET A 135 -14.64 -19.78 -0.27
C MET A 135 -15.09 -19.03 1.00
N LYS A 136 -15.26 -19.74 2.11
CA LYS A 136 -15.59 -19.12 3.41
C LYS A 136 -14.51 -18.14 3.85
N VAL A 137 -13.23 -18.45 3.67
CA VAL A 137 -12.13 -17.52 3.97
C VAL A 137 -12.20 -16.26 3.11
N VAL A 138 -12.57 -16.37 1.82
CA VAL A 138 -12.74 -15.22 0.92
C VAL A 138 -13.94 -14.37 1.34
N GLU A 139 -15.04 -14.99 1.79
CA GLU A 139 -16.20 -14.29 2.33
C GLU A 139 -15.82 -13.41 3.54
N GLU A 140 -14.98 -13.91 4.46
CA GLU A 140 -14.47 -13.11 5.59
C GLU A 140 -13.64 -11.88 5.16
N CYS A 141 -13.13 -11.86 3.92
CA CYS A 141 -12.35 -10.72 3.39
C CYS A 141 -13.23 -9.56 2.88
N GLU A 142 -14.56 -9.72 2.83
CA GLU A 142 -15.55 -8.74 2.36
C GLU A 142 -15.19 -8.06 1.04
N GLY A 143 -14.66 -8.83 0.07
CA GLY A 143 -14.33 -8.28 -1.25
C GLY A 143 -13.21 -7.23 -1.24
N LEU A 144 -12.41 -7.11 -0.18
CA LEU A 144 -11.32 -6.13 -0.11
C LEU A 144 -10.03 -6.69 -0.68
N PRO A 145 -9.50 -6.16 -1.81
CA PRO A 145 -8.31 -6.71 -2.48
C PRO A 145 -7.10 -6.86 -1.55
N ILE A 146 -6.89 -5.89 -0.66
CA ILE A 146 -5.77 -5.95 0.29
C ILE A 146 -5.91 -7.12 1.27
N ALA A 147 -7.11 -7.41 1.77
CA ALA A 147 -7.35 -8.50 2.71
C ALA A 147 -7.19 -9.85 1.98
N ILE A 148 -7.85 -9.98 0.83
CA ILE A 148 -7.80 -11.15 -0.04
C ILE A 148 -6.37 -11.54 -0.37
N VAL A 149 -5.58 -10.61 -0.91
CA VAL A 149 -4.19 -10.91 -1.33
C VAL A 149 -3.30 -11.26 -0.15
N THR A 150 -3.52 -10.63 1.02
CA THR A 150 -2.71 -10.88 2.21
C THR A 150 -3.00 -12.27 2.78
N ILE A 151 -4.28 -12.61 2.96
CA ILE A 151 -4.70 -13.93 3.47
C ILE A 151 -4.33 -15.04 2.49
N ALA A 152 -4.57 -14.84 1.18
CA ALA A 152 -4.19 -15.79 0.14
C ALA A 152 -2.70 -16.15 0.22
N LYS A 153 -1.83 -15.14 0.30
CA LYS A 153 -0.38 -15.36 0.42
C LYS A 153 0.01 -16.06 1.71
N ALA A 154 -0.61 -15.72 2.84
CA ALA A 154 -0.35 -16.37 4.12
C ALA A 154 -0.80 -17.84 4.16
N LEU A 155 -1.82 -18.20 3.37
CA LEU A 155 -2.35 -19.57 3.27
C LEU A 155 -1.74 -20.38 2.13
N LYS A 156 -0.98 -19.75 1.23
CA LYS A 156 -0.35 -20.42 0.10
C LYS A 156 0.55 -21.56 0.59
N GLY A 157 0.32 -22.76 0.06
CA GLY A 157 1.05 -23.97 0.44
C GLY A 157 0.58 -24.64 1.75
N GLY A 158 -0.42 -24.08 2.44
CA GLY A 158 -1.01 -24.69 3.64
C GLY A 158 -1.90 -25.89 3.31
N ASN A 159 -1.95 -26.87 4.22
CA ASN A 159 -2.83 -28.04 4.13
C ASN A 159 -4.21 -27.78 4.75
N LEU A 160 -5.17 -28.70 4.57
CA LEU A 160 -6.55 -28.58 5.06
C LEU A 160 -6.68 -28.10 6.52
N THR A 161 -5.82 -28.59 7.41
CA THR A 161 -5.82 -28.21 8.82
C THR A 161 -5.45 -26.75 9.02
N VAL A 162 -4.42 -26.27 8.32
CA VAL A 162 -4.01 -24.85 8.36
C VAL A 162 -5.15 -23.94 7.90
N TRP A 163 -5.89 -24.32 6.86
CA TRP A 163 -7.01 -23.53 6.35
C TRP A 163 -8.21 -23.51 7.30
N LYS A 164 -8.53 -24.63 7.95
CA LYS A 164 -9.61 -24.69 8.96
C LYS A 164 -9.29 -23.81 10.16
N ASN A 165 -8.08 -23.94 10.72
CA ASN A 165 -7.65 -23.14 11.86
C ASN A 165 -7.66 -21.65 11.50
N ALA A 166 -7.19 -21.30 10.30
CA ALA A 166 -7.23 -19.92 9.80
C ALA A 166 -8.63 -19.32 9.78
N LEU A 167 -9.62 -20.09 9.29
CA LEU A 167 -11.01 -19.64 9.25
C LEU A 167 -11.58 -19.42 10.66
N GLU A 168 -11.27 -20.31 11.60
CA GLU A 168 -11.69 -20.17 13.00
C GLU A 168 -11.06 -18.92 13.65
N GLU A 169 -9.76 -18.70 13.44
CA GLU A 169 -9.05 -17.53 13.96
C GLU A 169 -9.55 -16.21 13.35
N LEU A 170 -9.85 -16.18 12.05
CA LEU A 170 -10.41 -15.00 11.39
C LEU A 170 -11.78 -14.62 11.98
N ARG A 171 -12.64 -15.62 12.24
CA ARG A 171 -13.96 -15.42 12.86
C ARG A 171 -13.89 -15.04 14.33
N ALA A 172 -12.90 -15.55 15.05
CA ALA A 172 -12.68 -15.21 16.45
C ALA A 172 -12.06 -13.82 16.65
N SER A 173 -11.42 -13.26 15.60
CA SER A 173 -10.76 -11.97 15.65
C SER A 173 -11.78 -10.82 15.55
N ALA A 174 -12.13 -10.24 16.71
CA ALA A 174 -12.90 -9.00 16.80
C ALA A 174 -11.98 -7.85 17.22
N PRO A 175 -11.40 -7.10 16.27
CA PRO A 175 -10.55 -5.97 16.60
C PRO A 175 -11.38 -4.80 17.16
N PRO A 176 -10.74 -3.90 17.92
CA PRO A 176 -11.37 -2.65 18.33
C PRO A 176 -11.82 -1.84 17.09
N ASN A 177 -12.91 -1.09 17.22
CA ASN A 177 -13.41 -0.20 16.17
C ASN A 177 -12.39 0.93 15.90
N ILE A 178 -11.50 0.75 14.93
CA ILE A 178 -10.56 1.79 14.48
C ILE A 178 -11.32 2.74 13.56
N ARG A 179 -11.38 4.02 13.92
CA ARG A 179 -12.05 5.07 13.12
C ARG A 179 -11.42 5.14 11.72
N GLY A 180 -12.21 4.86 10.69
CA GLY A 180 -11.78 4.96 9.28
C GLY A 180 -11.21 3.68 8.66
N VAL A 181 -11.15 2.58 9.42
CA VAL A 181 -10.79 1.23 8.93
C VAL A 181 -12.00 0.30 9.14
N ASN A 182 -12.36 -0.51 8.14
CA ASN A 182 -13.41 -1.51 8.30
C ASN A 182 -12.92 -2.59 9.28
N LYS A 183 -13.76 -2.96 10.26
CA LYS A 183 -13.47 -3.94 11.30
C LYS A 183 -12.83 -5.22 10.75
N ASN A 184 -13.30 -5.73 9.62
CA ASN A 184 -12.83 -6.98 9.04
C ASN A 184 -11.47 -6.84 8.34
N VAL A 185 -11.11 -5.64 7.87
CA VAL A 185 -9.73 -5.34 7.44
C VAL A 185 -8.79 -5.48 8.61
N SER A 186 -9.12 -4.87 9.75
CA SER A 186 -8.28 -4.98 10.96
C SER A 186 -8.12 -6.45 11.39
N SER A 187 -9.18 -7.26 11.32
CA SER A 187 -9.10 -8.70 11.64
C SER A 187 -8.15 -9.43 10.70
N CYS A 188 -8.27 -9.21 9.39
CA CYS A 188 -7.43 -9.85 8.37
C CYS A 188 -5.95 -9.48 8.53
N LEU A 189 -5.67 -8.21 8.84
CA LEU A 189 -4.31 -7.70 9.01
C LEU A 189 -3.69 -8.17 10.34
N GLU A 190 -4.44 -8.13 11.45
CA GLU A 190 -4.01 -8.64 12.75
C GLU A 190 -3.68 -10.13 12.66
N TRP A 191 -4.55 -10.89 12.00
CA TRP A 191 -4.33 -12.30 11.76
C TRP A 191 -3.06 -12.57 10.94
N SER A 192 -2.84 -11.78 9.88
CA SER A 192 -1.64 -11.88 9.06
C SER A 192 -0.36 -11.58 9.87
N TYR A 193 -0.43 -10.62 10.81
CA TYR A 193 0.66 -10.32 11.73
C TYR A 193 0.93 -11.47 12.71
N LYS A 194 -0.11 -12.04 13.33
CA LYS A 194 0.03 -13.16 14.29
C LYS A 194 0.77 -14.35 13.67
N ARG A 195 0.51 -14.64 12.40
CA ARG A 195 1.11 -15.75 11.65
C ARG A 195 2.54 -15.53 11.16
N LEU A 196 3.12 -14.35 11.35
CA LEU A 196 4.56 -14.16 11.13
C LEU A 196 5.34 -15.03 12.13
N ILE A 197 6.18 -15.91 11.60
CA ILE A 197 6.86 -16.93 12.43
C ILE A 197 8.02 -16.31 13.22
N SER A 198 8.80 -15.43 12.58
CA SER A 198 9.99 -14.84 13.19
C SER A 198 9.65 -13.62 14.04
N VAL A 199 10.22 -13.59 15.25
CA VAL A 199 10.16 -12.44 16.16
C VAL A 199 10.81 -11.22 15.50
N GLU A 200 11.95 -11.39 14.84
CA GLU A 200 12.64 -10.32 14.10
C GLU A 200 11.76 -9.74 12.98
N VAL A 201 11.02 -10.60 12.25
CA VAL A 201 10.09 -10.17 11.20
C VAL A 201 8.94 -9.34 11.80
N LYS A 202 8.40 -9.76 12.95
CA LYS A 202 7.37 -9.01 13.68
C LYS A 202 7.91 -7.67 14.17
N SER A 203 9.07 -7.66 14.83
CA SER A 203 9.72 -6.47 15.36
C SER A 203 10.05 -5.46 14.27
N LEU A 204 10.59 -5.92 13.13
CA LEU A 204 10.86 -5.04 12.00
C LEU A 204 9.58 -4.42 11.44
N LEU A 205 8.49 -5.17 11.35
CA LEU A 205 7.20 -4.63 10.89
C LEU A 205 6.61 -3.60 11.86
N LEU A 206 6.70 -3.86 13.17
CA LEU A 206 6.30 -2.89 14.20
C LEU A 206 7.12 -1.60 14.09
N PHE A 207 8.44 -1.74 13.93
CA PHE A 207 9.34 -0.61 13.72
C PHE A 207 8.98 0.18 12.46
N CYS A 208 8.66 -0.48 11.35
CA CYS A 208 8.17 0.20 10.15
C CYS A 208 6.88 0.98 10.40
N GLY A 209 5.99 0.46 11.26
CA GLY A 209 4.78 1.18 11.69
C GLY A 209 5.07 2.46 12.46
N LEU A 210 6.08 2.43 13.33
CA LEU A 210 6.52 3.59 14.13
C LEU A 210 7.05 4.73 13.25
N LEU A 211 7.72 4.40 12.14
CA LEU A 211 8.25 5.40 11.19
C LEU A 211 7.17 6.06 10.32
N GLY A 212 5.96 5.50 10.28
CA GLY A 212 4.81 6.05 9.57
C GLY A 212 4.73 5.70 8.09
N ASP A 213 3.92 6.46 7.34
CA ASP A 213 3.66 6.26 5.89
C ASP A 213 4.78 6.79 4.98
N GLY A 214 5.96 7.03 5.55
CA GLY A 214 7.16 7.48 4.82
C GLY A 214 7.88 6.34 4.10
N ASP A 215 8.72 6.69 3.13
CA ASP A 215 9.64 5.75 2.50
C ASP A 215 10.78 5.44 3.48
N ILE A 216 11.02 4.16 3.72
CA ILE A 216 12.03 3.64 4.64
C ILE A 216 13.18 3.08 3.81
N SER A 217 14.40 3.53 4.09
CA SER A 217 15.59 2.97 3.45
C SER A 217 16.06 1.70 4.17
N LEU A 218 16.71 0.80 3.42
CA LEU A 218 17.41 -0.35 4.00
C LEU A 218 18.46 0.08 5.03
N ASP A 219 19.19 1.16 4.76
CA ASP A 219 20.23 1.68 5.65
C ASP A 219 19.67 2.19 6.98
N ASP A 220 18.53 2.86 6.96
CA ASP A 220 17.87 3.28 8.20
C ASP A 220 17.42 2.06 9.00
N SER A 221 16.88 1.05 8.33
CA SER A 221 16.43 -0.18 8.99
C SER A 221 17.59 -0.99 9.57
N LEU A 222 18.76 -0.95 8.93
CA LEU A 222 20.00 -1.48 9.47
C LEU A 222 20.43 -0.71 10.72
N LYS A 223 20.50 0.63 10.66
CA LYS A 223 20.91 1.48 11.79
C LYS A 223 19.99 1.29 13.00
N TYR A 224 18.68 1.38 12.79
CA TYR A 224 17.71 1.25 13.86
C TYR A 224 17.56 -0.20 14.32
N GLY A 225 17.63 -1.17 13.41
CA GLY A 225 17.58 -2.58 13.76
C GLY A 225 18.74 -3.00 14.65
N MET A 226 19.94 -2.49 14.39
CA MET A 226 21.10 -2.68 15.27
C MET A 226 20.95 -1.91 16.59
N GLY A 227 20.52 -0.63 16.54
CA GLY A 227 20.41 0.21 17.73
C GLY A 227 19.30 -0.19 18.70
N LEU A 228 18.24 -0.83 18.21
CA LEU A 228 17.12 -1.38 18.99
C LEU A 228 17.31 -2.87 19.32
N ASP A 229 18.45 -3.45 18.94
CA ASP A 229 18.78 -4.86 19.16
C ASP A 229 17.70 -5.82 18.62
N LEU A 230 17.23 -5.56 17.39
CA LEU A 230 16.14 -6.32 16.76
C LEU A 230 16.59 -7.65 16.15
N PHE A 231 17.90 -7.89 16.05
CA PHE A 231 18.48 -9.00 15.31
C PHE A 231 19.32 -9.89 16.24
N ASP A 232 18.99 -11.18 16.26
CA ASP A 232 19.69 -12.16 17.08
C ASP A 232 20.97 -12.64 16.39
N ASN A 233 22.05 -12.75 17.17
CA ASN A 233 23.34 -13.34 16.78
C ASN A 233 23.96 -12.70 15.54
N ILE A 234 24.30 -11.42 15.66
CA ILE A 234 24.96 -10.64 14.61
C ILE A 234 26.41 -10.34 15.02
N ASP A 235 27.35 -10.85 14.25
CA ASP A 235 28.80 -10.71 14.49
C ASP A 235 29.44 -9.62 13.60
N SER A 236 28.73 -9.14 12.58
CA SER A 236 29.23 -8.11 11.66
C SER A 236 28.14 -7.25 11.05
N LEU A 237 28.52 -6.06 10.58
CA LEU A 237 27.60 -5.13 9.90
C LEU A 237 27.10 -5.69 8.56
N GLU A 238 27.92 -6.46 7.85
CA GLU A 238 27.53 -7.12 6.60
C GLU A 238 26.42 -8.15 6.86
N GLN A 239 26.59 -8.99 7.88
CA GLN A 239 25.59 -9.98 8.29
C GLN A 239 24.27 -9.32 8.73
N ALA A 240 24.35 -8.18 9.42
CA ALA A 240 23.18 -7.38 9.78
C ALA A 240 22.46 -6.84 8.53
N GLY A 241 23.22 -6.33 7.56
CA GLY A 241 22.68 -5.85 6.28
C GLY A 241 21.93 -6.95 5.53
N ASP A 242 22.55 -8.12 5.38
CA ASP A 242 21.94 -9.29 4.74
C ASP A 242 20.68 -9.74 5.49
N ARG A 243 20.70 -9.70 6.82
CA ARG A 243 19.53 -10.03 7.66
C ARG A 243 18.37 -9.07 7.37
N VAL A 244 18.61 -7.76 7.35
CA VAL A 244 17.59 -6.74 7.03
C VAL A 244 16.99 -7.00 5.66
N VAL A 245 17.82 -7.22 4.64
CA VAL A 245 17.36 -7.52 3.28
C VAL A 245 16.47 -8.76 3.27
N GLY A 246 16.85 -9.83 3.98
CA GLY A 246 16.06 -11.04 4.13
C GLY A 246 14.70 -10.80 4.79
N LEU A 247 14.67 -10.08 5.92
CA LEU A 247 13.44 -9.77 6.64
C LEU A 247 12.48 -8.90 5.82
N VAL A 248 13.00 -7.86 5.15
CA VAL A 248 12.22 -7.00 4.24
C VAL A 248 11.64 -7.82 3.10
N LYS A 249 12.42 -8.73 2.51
CA LYS A 249 11.95 -9.64 1.46
C LYS A 249 10.82 -10.54 1.93
N ILE A 250 10.89 -11.09 3.15
CA ILE A 250 9.80 -11.86 3.76
C ILE A 250 8.53 -11.01 3.89
N LEU A 251 8.65 -9.80 4.43
CA LEU A 251 7.51 -8.90 4.62
C LEU A 251 6.87 -8.45 3.28
N LYS A 252 7.68 -8.19 2.25
CA LYS A 252 7.20 -7.93 0.87
C LYS A 252 6.48 -9.15 0.30
N THR A 253 7.04 -10.34 0.49
CA THR A 253 6.43 -11.60 0.02
C THR A 253 5.07 -11.84 0.70
N SER A 254 4.98 -11.58 2.00
CA SER A 254 3.75 -11.63 2.81
C SER A 254 2.77 -10.48 2.52
N SER A 255 3.06 -9.59 1.56
CA SER A 255 2.19 -8.47 1.20
C SER A 255 2.00 -7.44 2.32
N LEU A 256 2.96 -7.30 3.24
CA LEU A 256 2.90 -6.35 4.36
C LEU A 256 3.66 -5.05 4.05
N LEU A 257 4.73 -5.15 3.26
CA LEU A 257 5.49 -4.02 2.72
C LEU A 257 5.33 -3.91 1.20
N LEU A 258 5.59 -2.73 0.65
CA LEU A 258 5.65 -2.42 -0.78
C LEU A 258 6.97 -1.75 -1.13
N ASP A 259 7.45 -1.93 -2.37
CA ASP A 259 8.53 -1.11 -2.91
C ASP A 259 8.07 0.35 -3.06
N ALA A 260 8.90 1.28 -2.59
CA ALA A 260 8.65 2.71 -2.73
C ALA A 260 9.25 3.25 -4.03
N LEU A 261 10.42 2.73 -4.42
CA LEU A 261 11.14 3.07 -5.66
C LEU A 261 11.53 1.79 -6.42
N ALA A 262 11.78 1.93 -7.72
CA ALA A 262 12.08 0.80 -8.61
C ALA A 262 13.44 0.14 -8.33
N ASP A 263 14.33 0.81 -7.60
CA ASP A 263 15.66 0.30 -7.23
C ASP A 263 15.64 -0.70 -6.07
N GLY A 264 14.49 -0.86 -5.39
CA GLY A 264 14.30 -1.81 -4.29
C GLY A 264 14.96 -1.42 -2.96
N HIS A 265 15.68 -0.29 -2.91
CA HIS A 265 16.38 0.20 -1.72
C HIS A 265 15.45 0.91 -0.73
N TYR A 266 14.31 1.37 -1.22
CA TYR A 266 13.27 2.01 -0.42
C TYR A 266 11.99 1.20 -0.43
N TYR A 267 11.36 1.11 0.73
CA TYR A 267 10.09 0.42 0.89
C TYR A 267 9.18 1.18 1.84
N LYS A 268 7.88 0.88 1.79
CA LYS A 268 6.88 1.50 2.65
C LYS A 268 5.91 0.48 3.20
N ILE A 269 5.44 0.73 4.42
CA ILE A 269 4.35 -0.04 5.00
C ILE A 269 3.07 0.22 4.21
N LYS A 270 2.26 -0.81 3.97
CA LYS A 270 0.96 -0.57 3.33
C LYS A 270 0.11 0.29 4.27
N LYS A 271 -0.37 1.44 3.78
CA LYS A 271 -1.20 2.44 4.48
C LYS A 271 -2.23 1.91 5.50
N LEU A 272 -2.79 0.71 5.32
CA LEU A 272 -3.74 0.13 6.27
C LEU A 272 -3.11 -0.55 7.50
N PHE A 273 -1.87 -1.04 7.41
CA PHE A 273 -1.14 -1.56 8.57
C PHE A 273 -0.68 -0.44 9.50
N TYR A 274 -0.34 0.73 8.95
CA TYR A 274 -0.03 1.92 9.73
C TYR A 274 -1.16 2.26 10.73
N TYR A 275 -2.42 2.26 10.27
CA TYR A 275 -3.57 2.55 11.14
C TYR A 275 -3.85 1.51 12.22
N MET A 276 -3.25 0.31 12.14
CA MET A 276 -3.38 -0.68 13.22
C MET A 276 -2.30 -0.55 14.28
N LEU A 277 -1.15 0.05 13.95
CA LEU A 277 0.01 0.15 14.83
C LEU A 277 0.00 1.43 15.69
N GLU A 278 -0.93 2.35 15.43
CA GLU A 278 -1.15 3.58 16.22
C GLU A 278 -2.19 3.41 17.35
N ILE A 279 -2.38 2.20 17.90
CA ILE A 279 -3.26 1.94 19.06
C ILE A 279 -2.43 1.66 20.31
#